data_AF-A0A2V6XDD0-F1
#
_entry.id   AF-A0A2V6XDD0-F1
#
_cell.length_a   1.000
_cell.length_b   1.000
_cell.length_c   1.000
_cell.angle_alpha   90.00
_cell.angle_beta   90.00
_cell.angle_gamma   90.00
#
_symmetry.space_group_name_H-M   'P 1'
#
loop_
_entity.id
_entity.type
_entity.pdbx_description
1 polymer ?
#
loop_
_entity_poly.entity_id
_entity_poly.type
_entity_poly.pdbx_seq_one_letter_code
_entity_poly.pdbx_strand_id
1 'polypeptide(L)'
;MHEVLVDLMYMQRELHPHVFAVMDGTVMGDGAGPRTMVPRVGNLILASADQVAIDAIAARIMGFDPLAIPYLRMCHERGLGVADPRRIEIVGDADAAATSMGFRTRRSLVIWGDQLIRRGPLRPLKRLLLHSPLVVWAPFASNVYHDLLWYPTVGAARIRAFSRTPWGRLFETY
;
A
#
# COMPACT_ATOMS: atom_id res chain seq x y z
N MET A 1 -4.48 11.94 6.79
CA MET A 1 -3.90 11.42 5.54
C MET A 1 -5.01 11.23 4.51
N HIS A 2 -6.10 10.51 4.80
CA HIS A 2 -7.20 10.33 3.84
C HIS A 2 -7.82 11.65 3.36
N GLU A 3 -8.09 12.61 4.24
CA GLU A 3 -8.61 13.93 3.83
C GLU A 3 -7.66 14.65 2.86
N VAL A 4 -6.37 14.65 3.16
CA VAL A 4 -5.34 15.22 2.29
C VAL A 4 -5.32 14.54 0.91
N LEU A 5 -5.50 13.22 0.84
CA LEU A 5 -5.60 12.51 -0.45
C LEU A 5 -6.83 12.97 -1.25
N VAL A 6 -7.96 13.19 -0.59
CA VAL A 6 -9.18 13.72 -1.22
C VAL A 6 -8.95 15.13 -1.75
N ASP A 7 -8.25 15.98 -0.99
CA ASP A 7 -7.91 17.34 -1.42
C ASP A 7 -6.96 17.33 -2.64
N LEU A 8 -5.99 16.41 -2.67
CA LEU A 8 -5.13 16.19 -3.83
C LEU A 8 -5.95 15.74 -5.06
N MET A 9 -6.92 14.84 -4.87
CA MET A 9 -7.82 14.39 -5.93
C MET A 9 -8.69 15.52 -6.47
N TYR A 10 -9.20 16.37 -5.59
CA TYR A 10 -9.94 17.56 -5.99
C TYR A 10 -9.06 18.48 -6.85
N MET A 11 -7.86 18.82 -6.38
CA MET A 11 -6.92 19.66 -7.14
C MET A 11 -6.51 19.03 -8.48
N GLN A 12 -6.26 17.71 -8.51
CA GLN A 12 -5.93 17.00 -9.74
C GLN A 12 -7.06 17.12 -10.76
N ARG A 13 -8.32 16.95 -10.34
CA ARG A 13 -9.47 17.05 -11.24
C ARG A 13 -9.64 18.45 -11.83
N GLU A 14 -9.43 19.49 -11.02
CA GLU A 14 -9.55 20.89 -11.44
C GLU A 14 -8.39 21.32 -12.36
N LEU A 15 -7.17 20.93 -12.02
CA LEU A 15 -5.97 21.39 -12.74
C LEU A 15 -5.62 20.51 -13.95
N HIS A 16 -5.88 19.21 -13.86
CA HIS A 16 -5.51 18.21 -14.86
C HIS A 16 -6.66 17.20 -15.07
N PRO A 17 -7.77 17.60 -15.72
CA PRO A 17 -8.95 16.75 -15.86
C PRO A 17 -8.74 15.51 -16.76
N HIS A 18 -7.64 15.44 -17.50
CA HIS A 18 -7.36 14.39 -18.48
C HIS A 18 -6.14 13.54 -18.09
N VAL A 19 -6.17 12.96 -16.88
CA VAL A 19 -5.13 12.03 -16.41
C VAL A 19 -5.57 10.60 -16.68
N PHE A 20 -4.68 9.82 -17.30
CA PHE A 20 -4.84 8.39 -17.47
C PHE A 20 -3.82 7.67 -16.60
N ALA A 21 -4.28 6.87 -15.64
CA ALA A 21 -3.42 6.10 -14.75
C ALA A 21 -3.19 4.69 -15.29
N VAL A 22 -1.95 4.23 -15.12
CA VAL A 22 -1.56 2.84 -15.31
C VAL A 22 -0.88 2.37 -14.04
N MET A 23 -1.32 1.24 -13.49
CA MET A 23 -0.80 0.64 -12.27
C MET A 23 -0.21 -0.73 -12.56
N ASP A 24 1.04 -0.91 -12.15
CA ASP A 24 1.73 -2.19 -12.17
C ASP A 24 1.31 -3.05 -10.97
N GLY A 25 0.60 -4.15 -11.26
CA GLY A 25 0.21 -5.19 -10.31
C GLY A 25 0.90 -6.53 -10.60
N THR A 26 2.05 -6.53 -11.28
CA THR A 26 2.83 -7.76 -11.56
C THR A 26 3.29 -8.43 -10.27
N VAL A 27 3.73 -7.63 -9.29
CA VAL A 27 4.12 -8.04 -7.94
C VAL A 27 3.40 -7.20 -6.91
N MET A 28 2.72 -7.85 -5.97
CA MET A 28 1.88 -7.21 -4.97
C MET A 28 2.37 -7.53 -3.55
N GLY A 29 2.23 -6.58 -2.63
CA GLY A 29 2.65 -6.72 -1.24
C GLY A 29 1.51 -7.09 -0.28
N ASP A 30 1.58 -8.26 0.35
CA ASP A 30 0.67 -8.69 1.41
C ASP A 30 1.28 -8.50 2.82
N GLY A 31 0.48 -8.30 3.86
CA GLY A 31 0.95 -8.21 5.24
C GLY A 31 1.49 -6.84 5.64
N ALA A 32 2.62 -6.83 6.34
CA ALA A 32 3.21 -5.63 6.94
C ALA A 32 4.19 -4.93 5.98
N GLY A 33 3.67 -4.34 4.91
CA GLY A 33 4.47 -3.51 4.00
C GLY A 33 4.94 -2.19 4.63
N PRO A 34 5.80 -1.43 3.92
CA PRO A 34 6.44 -1.78 2.65
C PRO A 34 7.63 -2.74 2.82
N ARG A 35 8.36 -2.67 3.95
CA ARG A 35 9.60 -3.45 4.15
C ARG A 35 9.39 -4.91 4.56
N THR A 36 8.36 -5.21 5.35
CA THR A 36 8.15 -6.55 5.93
C THR A 36 6.98 -7.32 5.31
N MET A 37 6.65 -6.99 4.05
CA MET A 37 5.58 -7.62 3.30
C MET A 37 5.90 -9.08 2.92
N VAL A 38 4.88 -9.79 2.46
CA VAL A 38 4.96 -11.06 1.75
C VAL A 38 4.66 -10.74 0.29
N PRO A 39 5.66 -10.77 -0.61
CA PRO A 39 5.41 -10.52 -2.01
C PRO A 39 4.57 -11.66 -2.59
N ARG A 40 3.56 -11.31 -3.40
CA ARG A 40 2.72 -12.23 -4.14
C ARG A 40 2.75 -11.87 -5.61
N VAL A 41 2.72 -12.87 -6.47
CA VAL A 41 2.63 -12.66 -7.92
C VAL A 41 1.20 -12.25 -8.25
N GLY A 42 1.05 -11.08 -8.87
CA GLY A 42 -0.24 -10.56 -9.30
C GLY A 42 -0.48 -10.74 -10.80
N ASN A 43 0.54 -10.56 -11.65
CA ASN A 43 0.45 -10.63 -13.12
C ASN A 43 -0.62 -9.72 -13.75
N LEU A 44 -0.86 -8.54 -13.17
CA LEU A 44 -1.90 -7.63 -13.62
C LEU A 44 -1.32 -6.27 -13.97
N ILE A 45 -1.89 -5.64 -14.99
CA ILE A 45 -1.75 -4.21 -15.25
C ILE A 45 -3.17 -3.64 -15.21
N LEU A 46 -3.36 -2.62 -14.40
CA LEU A 46 -4.63 -1.88 -14.34
C LEU A 46 -4.45 -0.56 -15.07
N ALA A 47 -5.49 -0.09 -15.75
CA ALA A 47 -5.48 1.18 -16.44
C ALA A 47 -6.85 1.84 -16.34
N SER A 48 -6.89 3.14 -16.09
CA SER A 48 -8.16 3.87 -15.94
C SER A 48 -7.98 5.37 -16.16
N ALA A 49 -9.00 6.00 -16.73
CA ALA A 49 -9.13 7.46 -16.72
C ALA A 49 -9.69 7.98 -15.38
N ASP A 50 -10.34 7.13 -14.58
CA ASP A 50 -10.80 7.45 -13.23
C ASP A 50 -9.79 6.91 -12.19
N GLN A 51 -9.12 7.83 -11.51
CA GLN A 51 -8.10 7.56 -10.49
C GLN A 51 -8.67 6.88 -9.24
N VAL A 52 -9.94 7.13 -8.92
CA VAL A 52 -10.62 6.48 -7.78
C VAL A 52 -11.00 5.06 -8.17
N ALA A 53 -11.44 4.86 -9.42
CA ALA A 53 -11.84 3.55 -9.92
C ALA A 53 -10.68 2.55 -9.99
N ILE A 54 -9.49 2.98 -10.46
CA ILE A 54 -8.32 2.09 -10.52
C ILE A 54 -7.90 1.61 -9.13
N ASP A 55 -7.88 2.51 -8.15
CA ASP A 55 -7.56 2.17 -6.77
C ASP A 55 -8.64 1.30 -6.10
N ALA A 56 -9.91 1.53 -6.44
CA ALA A 56 -11.02 0.70 -5.96
C ALA A 56 -10.95 -0.73 -6.50
N ILE A 57 -10.66 -0.90 -7.78
CA ILE A 57 -10.48 -2.23 -8.38
C ILE A 57 -9.21 -2.91 -7.84
N ALA A 58 -8.11 -2.17 -7.68
CA ALA A 58 -6.90 -2.71 -7.04
C ALA A 58 -7.20 -3.20 -5.61
N ALA A 59 -7.90 -2.41 -4.80
CA ALA A 59 -8.31 -2.79 -3.45
C ALA A 59 -9.21 -4.05 -3.44
N ARG A 60 -10.18 -4.12 -4.37
CA ARG A 60 -11.04 -5.30 -4.53
C ARG A 60 -10.25 -6.55 -4.90
N ILE A 61 -9.31 -6.45 -5.84
CA ILE A 61 -8.45 -7.56 -6.27
C ILE A 61 -7.60 -8.08 -5.11
N MET A 62 -7.05 -7.17 -4.31
CA MET A 62 -6.33 -7.54 -3.08
C MET A 62 -7.25 -8.19 -2.05
N GLY A 63 -8.57 -8.00 -2.14
CA GLY A 63 -9.58 -8.59 -1.24
C GLY A 63 -10.07 -7.65 -0.15
N PHE A 64 -9.89 -6.35 -0.32
CA PHE A 64 -10.47 -5.33 0.54
C PHE A 64 -11.80 -4.82 -0.02
N ASP A 65 -12.69 -4.36 0.86
CA ASP A 65 -13.84 -3.57 0.45
C ASP A 65 -13.38 -2.12 0.14
N PRO A 66 -13.52 -1.65 -1.11
CA PRO A 66 -13.10 -0.30 -1.48
C PRO A 66 -13.82 0.79 -0.69
N LEU A 67 -15.10 0.60 -0.34
CA LEU A 67 -15.88 1.59 0.42
C LEU A 67 -15.54 1.58 1.92
N ALA A 68 -14.88 0.53 2.42
CA ALA A 68 -14.30 0.53 3.76
C ALA A 68 -13.01 1.36 3.85
N ILE A 69 -12.40 1.74 2.72
CA ILE A 69 -11.20 2.57 2.67
C ILE A 69 -11.61 4.05 2.68
N PRO A 70 -11.25 4.84 3.72
CA PRO A 70 -11.88 6.15 3.93
C PRO A 70 -11.71 7.15 2.78
N TYR A 71 -10.54 7.20 2.13
CA TYR A 71 -10.34 8.16 1.03
C TYR A 71 -11.14 7.78 -0.21
N LEU A 72 -11.23 6.49 -0.56
CA LEU A 72 -12.04 6.00 -1.69
C LEU A 72 -13.51 6.31 -1.46
N ARG A 73 -14.03 6.00 -0.26
CA ARG A 73 -15.39 6.35 0.12
C ARG A 73 -15.66 7.86 0.02
N MET A 74 -14.79 8.68 0.60
CA MET A 74 -14.96 10.14 0.55
C MET A 74 -14.89 10.70 -0.88
N CYS A 75 -13.98 10.19 -1.72
CA CYS A 75 -13.92 10.57 -3.13
C CYS A 75 -15.21 10.17 -3.86
N HIS A 76 -15.75 8.99 -3.59
CA HIS A 76 -17.01 8.54 -4.17
C HIS A 76 -18.21 9.39 -3.75
N GLU A 77 -18.35 9.66 -2.44
CA GLU A 77 -19.42 10.48 -1.88
C GLU A 77 -19.38 11.93 -2.41
N ARG A 78 -18.18 12.46 -2.66
CA ARG A 78 -17.97 13.80 -3.26
C ARG A 78 -18.03 13.81 -4.78
N GLY A 79 -18.29 12.67 -5.42
CA GLY A 79 -18.37 12.54 -6.87
C GLY A 79 -17.05 12.77 -7.60
N LEU A 80 -15.90 12.66 -6.92
CA LEU A 80 -14.55 12.83 -7.48
C LEU A 80 -14.10 11.65 -8.35
N GLY A 81 -14.77 10.53 -8.24
CA GLY A 81 -14.60 9.32 -9.04
C GLY A 81 -15.47 8.20 -8.46
N VAL A 82 -15.38 7.00 -9.03
CA VAL A 82 -16.25 5.87 -8.65
C VAL A 82 -15.47 4.84 -7.83
N ALA A 83 -15.82 4.66 -6.55
CA ALA A 83 -15.23 3.62 -5.70
C ALA A 83 -16.07 2.35 -5.56
N ASP A 84 -17.37 2.39 -5.89
CA ASP A 84 -18.23 1.22 -5.85
C ASP A 84 -17.95 0.31 -7.06
N PRO A 85 -17.38 -0.90 -6.88
CA PRO A 85 -17.02 -1.78 -8.00
C PRO A 85 -18.20 -2.17 -8.88
N ARG A 86 -19.43 -2.14 -8.36
CA ARG A 86 -20.65 -2.46 -9.13
C ARG A 86 -20.99 -1.37 -10.15
N ARG A 87 -20.40 -0.18 -10.02
CA ARG A 87 -20.59 0.98 -10.88
C ARG A 87 -19.37 1.25 -11.77
N ILE A 88 -18.35 0.39 -11.72
CA ILE A 88 -17.14 0.51 -12.53
C ILE A 88 -17.27 -0.48 -13.69
N GLU A 89 -17.15 0.03 -14.91
CA GLU A 89 -17.06 -0.80 -16.10
C GLU A 89 -15.63 -1.35 -16.22
N ILE A 90 -15.51 -2.68 -16.36
CA ILE A 90 -14.22 -3.33 -16.60
C ILE A 90 -14.11 -3.59 -18.09
N VAL A 91 -13.20 -2.87 -18.74
CA VAL A 91 -12.80 -3.11 -20.12
C VAL A 91 -11.52 -3.95 -20.11
N GLY A 92 -11.59 -5.18 -20.58
CA GLY A 92 -10.48 -6.13 -20.55
C GLY A 92 -10.86 -7.45 -19.86
N ASP A 93 -9.96 -7.99 -19.06
CA ASP A 93 -10.16 -9.26 -18.38
C ASP A 93 -11.04 -9.10 -17.12
N ALA A 94 -12.33 -9.42 -17.27
CA ALA A 94 -13.31 -9.34 -16.20
C ALA A 94 -13.10 -10.41 -15.11
N ASP A 95 -12.56 -11.58 -15.46
CA ASP A 95 -12.31 -12.67 -14.52
C ASP A 95 -11.13 -12.32 -13.60
N ALA A 96 -10.08 -11.75 -14.18
CA ALA A 96 -8.96 -11.19 -13.43
C ALA A 96 -9.42 -10.10 -12.46
N ALA A 97 -10.27 -9.16 -12.93
CA ALA A 97 -10.81 -8.10 -12.08
C ALA A 97 -11.75 -8.61 -10.98
N ALA A 98 -12.40 -9.76 -11.19
CA ALA A 98 -13.29 -10.40 -10.21
C ALA A 98 -12.56 -11.22 -9.14
N THR A 99 -11.27 -11.50 -9.34
CA THR A 99 -10.45 -12.26 -8.41
C THR A 99 -10.31 -11.55 -7.07
N SER A 100 -10.28 -12.31 -5.97
CA SER A 100 -9.96 -11.79 -4.65
C SER A 100 -8.81 -12.60 -4.05
N MET A 101 -7.67 -11.95 -3.82
CA MET A 101 -6.45 -12.63 -3.36
C MET A 101 -6.36 -12.76 -1.83
N GLY A 102 -7.31 -12.20 -1.09
CA GLY A 102 -7.43 -12.36 0.37
C GLY A 102 -6.27 -11.78 1.18
N PHE A 103 -5.76 -10.63 0.76
CA PHE A 103 -4.66 -9.95 1.44
C PHE A 103 -5.10 -9.49 2.83
N ARG A 104 -4.11 -9.35 3.72
CA ARG A 104 -4.34 -8.89 5.10
C ARG A 104 -3.35 -7.80 5.44
N THR A 105 -3.86 -6.68 5.93
CA THR A 105 -2.99 -5.63 6.47
C THR A 105 -2.52 -6.03 7.87
N ARG A 106 -1.23 -5.86 8.13
CA ARG A 106 -0.65 -6.01 9.47
C ARG A 106 0.28 -4.84 9.76
N ARG A 107 0.39 -4.46 11.03
CA ARG A 107 1.40 -3.48 11.46
C ARG A 107 2.66 -4.21 11.85
N SER A 108 3.82 -3.72 11.41
CA SER A 108 5.11 -4.20 11.92
C SER A 108 5.33 -3.72 13.35
N LEU A 109 6.24 -4.38 14.08
CA LEU A 109 6.60 -4.00 15.45
C LEU A 109 7.13 -2.56 15.52
N VAL A 110 7.90 -2.15 14.51
CA VAL A 110 8.42 -0.78 14.40
C VAL A 110 7.28 0.23 14.24
N ILE A 111 6.30 -0.05 13.38
CA ILE A 111 5.13 0.83 13.19
C ILE A 111 4.29 0.89 14.47
N TRP A 112 4.12 -0.25 15.14
CA TRP A 112 3.40 -0.27 16.42
C TRP A 112 4.09 0.60 17.48
N GLY A 113 5.42 0.50 17.62
CA GLY A 113 6.20 1.32 18.53
C GLY A 113 6.17 2.82 18.19
N ASP A 114 6.29 3.18 16.91
CA ASP A 114 6.18 4.57 16.46
C ASP A 114 4.80 5.16 16.77
N GLN A 115 3.71 4.40 16.56
CA GLN A 115 2.36 4.85 16.90
C GLN A 115 2.17 5.06 18.41
N LEU A 116 2.81 4.23 19.23
CA LEU A 116 2.78 4.36 20.69
C LEU A 116 3.44 5.66 21.17
N ILE A 117 4.48 6.12 20.48
CA ILE A 117 5.15 7.41 20.74
C ILE A 117 4.36 8.59 20.17
N ARG A 118 3.78 8.45 18.97
CA ARG A 118 3.10 9.59 18.30
C ARG A 118 1.70 9.84 18.81
N ARG A 119 0.95 8.78 19.11
CA ARG A 119 -0.49 8.83 19.44
C ARG A 119 -0.84 8.12 20.76
N GLY A 120 0.08 7.32 21.30
CA GLY A 120 -0.13 6.55 22.52
C GLY A 120 0.39 7.23 23.80
N PRO A 121 0.56 6.45 24.89
CA PRO A 121 0.92 6.96 26.21
C PRO A 121 2.33 7.58 26.28
N LEU A 122 3.23 7.26 25.34
CA LEU A 122 4.57 7.86 25.26
C LEU A 122 4.59 9.21 24.52
N ARG A 123 3.42 9.78 24.18
CA ARG A 123 3.29 11.11 23.57
C ARG A 123 3.99 12.24 24.33
N PRO A 124 4.03 12.29 25.68
CA PRO A 124 4.79 13.32 26.40
C PRO A 124 6.29 13.30 26.08
N LEU A 125 6.85 12.12 25.83
CA LEU A 125 8.25 11.94 25.45
C LEU A 125 8.53 12.24 23.97
N LYS A 126 7.50 12.50 23.16
CA LYS A 126 7.63 12.77 21.72
C LYS A 126 8.65 13.87 21.42
N ARG A 127 8.61 15.00 22.13
CA ARG A 127 9.54 16.13 21.90
C ARG A 127 10.98 15.72 22.17
N LEU A 128 11.23 14.94 23.22
CA LEU A 128 12.56 14.46 23.57
C LEU A 128 13.06 13.41 22.55
N LEU A 129 12.22 12.42 22.23
CA LEU A 129 12.63 11.28 21.41
C LEU A 129 12.67 11.58 19.91
N LEU A 130 11.86 12.51 19.41
CA LEU A 130 11.70 12.74 17.97
C LEU A 130 12.06 14.16 17.50
N HIS A 131 12.16 15.15 18.39
CA HIS A 131 12.48 16.55 18.03
C HIS A 131 13.78 17.07 18.70
N SER A 132 14.58 16.19 19.29
CA SER A 132 15.90 16.52 19.83
C SER A 132 17.00 15.78 19.03
N PRO A 133 18.29 16.09 19.25
CA PRO A 133 19.40 15.33 18.66
C PRO A 133 19.35 13.83 18.96
N LEU A 134 18.59 13.41 19.98
CA LEU A 134 18.36 11.99 20.27
C LEU A 134 17.63 11.26 19.14
N VAL A 135 16.96 11.96 18.21
CA VAL A 135 16.20 11.35 17.09
C VAL A 135 16.95 10.27 16.32
N VAL A 136 18.29 10.27 16.34
CA VAL A 136 19.18 9.24 15.76
C VAL A 136 18.87 7.82 16.26
N TRP A 137 18.35 7.68 17.49
CA TRP A 137 17.98 6.36 18.03
C TRP A 137 16.88 5.68 17.20
N ALA A 138 15.94 6.44 16.62
CA ALA A 138 14.80 5.88 15.90
C ALA A 138 15.20 5.26 14.54
N PRO A 139 15.96 5.94 13.66
CA PRO A 139 16.57 5.32 12.48
C PRO A 139 17.48 4.15 12.85
N PHE A 140 18.30 4.27 13.89
CA PHE A 140 19.18 3.19 14.34
C PHE A 140 18.38 1.95 14.75
N ALA A 141 17.37 2.09 15.62
CA ALA A 141 16.52 0.99 16.04
C ALA A 141 15.74 0.36 14.87
N SER A 142 15.31 1.18 13.91
CA SER A 142 14.68 0.70 12.68
C SER A 142 15.64 -0.15 11.84
N ASN A 143 16.88 0.30 11.65
CA ASN A 143 17.90 -0.44 10.89
C ASN A 143 18.28 -1.73 11.61
N VAL A 144 18.51 -1.70 12.93
CA VAL A 144 18.76 -2.93 13.71
C VAL A 144 17.61 -3.93 13.55
N TYR A 145 16.36 -3.47 13.66
CA TYR A 145 15.21 -4.36 13.47
C TYR A 145 15.11 -4.92 12.05
N HIS A 146 15.27 -4.08 11.01
CA HIS A 146 15.08 -4.53 9.64
C HIS A 146 16.28 -5.34 9.12
N ASP A 147 17.50 -4.88 9.36
CA ASP A 147 18.70 -5.41 8.74
C ASP A 147 19.33 -6.53 9.56
N LEU A 148 19.31 -6.44 10.89
CA LEU A 148 19.96 -7.43 11.76
C LEU A 148 18.99 -8.50 12.31
N LEU A 149 17.70 -8.16 12.47
CA LEU A 149 16.71 -9.11 12.98
C LEU A 149 15.82 -9.67 11.87
N TRP A 150 15.05 -8.82 11.20
CA TRP A 150 14.02 -9.28 10.28
C TRP A 150 14.59 -9.89 9.01
N TYR A 151 15.58 -9.24 8.38
CA TYR A 151 16.16 -9.73 7.13
C TYR A 151 16.82 -11.11 7.27
N PRO A 152 17.70 -11.37 8.26
CA PRO A 152 18.35 -12.67 8.39
C PRO A 152 17.39 -13.79 8.80
N THR A 153 16.35 -13.48 9.57
CA THR A 153 15.43 -14.49 10.13
C THR A 153 14.26 -14.83 9.19
N VAL A 154 13.57 -13.81 8.68
CA VAL A 154 12.31 -13.97 7.92
C VAL A 154 12.46 -13.45 6.50
N GLY A 155 13.12 -12.30 6.32
CA GLY A 155 13.25 -11.63 5.03
C GLY A 155 13.96 -12.50 3.99
N ALA A 156 15.11 -13.07 4.33
CA ALA A 156 15.90 -13.90 3.43
C ALA A 156 15.13 -15.16 2.97
N ALA A 157 14.34 -15.77 3.86
CA ALA A 157 13.49 -16.90 3.49
C ALA A 157 12.39 -16.48 2.49
N ARG A 158 11.74 -15.33 2.71
CA ARG A 158 10.72 -14.80 1.80
C ARG A 158 11.29 -14.39 0.45
N ILE A 159 12.46 -13.75 0.43
CA ILE A 159 13.16 -13.37 -0.79
C ILE A 159 13.55 -14.61 -1.59
N ARG A 160 14.13 -15.63 -0.95
CA ARG A 160 14.44 -16.92 -1.62
C ARG A 160 13.20 -17.64 -2.13
N ALA A 161 12.07 -17.54 -1.43
CA ALA A 161 10.82 -18.11 -1.91
C ALA A 161 10.30 -17.35 -3.15
N PHE A 162 10.38 -16.01 -3.12
CA PHE A 162 9.96 -15.17 -4.23
C PHE A 162 10.87 -15.27 -5.46
N SER A 163 12.19 -15.43 -5.27
CA SER A 163 13.14 -15.57 -6.38
C SER A 163 12.85 -16.79 -7.27
N ARG A 164 12.17 -17.81 -6.72
CA ARG A 164 11.72 -19.00 -7.47
C ARG A 164 10.49 -18.76 -8.37
N THR A 165 9.81 -17.62 -8.24
CA THR A 165 8.67 -17.26 -9.07
C THR A 165 9.11 -16.83 -10.48
N PRO A 166 8.21 -16.74 -11.48
CA PRO A 166 8.57 -16.23 -12.80
C PRO A 166 9.21 -14.83 -12.75
N TRP A 167 8.67 -13.91 -11.95
CA TRP A 167 9.24 -12.57 -11.76
C TRP A 167 10.59 -12.60 -11.03
N GLY A 168 10.73 -13.47 -10.04
CA GLY A 168 12.01 -13.66 -9.35
C GLY A 168 13.11 -14.13 -10.28
N ARG A 169 12.82 -15.13 -11.13
CA ARG A 169 13.76 -15.64 -12.14
C ARG A 169 14.05 -14.63 -13.23
N LEU A 170 13.03 -13.88 -13.69
CA LEU A 170 13.22 -12.81 -14.66
C LEU A 170 14.15 -11.72 -14.10
N PHE A 171 13.99 -11.35 -12.83
CA PHE A 171 14.86 -10.38 -12.15
C PHE A 171 16.33 -10.83 -12.14
N GLU A 172 16.60 -12.13 -12.01
CA GLU A 172 17.97 -12.69 -12.06
C GLU A 172 18.59 -12.67 -13.48
N THR A 173 17.80 -12.40 -14.53
CA THR A 173 18.29 -12.38 -15.92
C THR A 173 18.57 -10.97 -16.48
N TYR A 174 18.22 -9.92 -15.74
CA TYR A 174 18.56 -8.53 -16.08
C TYR A 174 19.97 -8.18 -15.60
#